data_AF-A0A423PRR6-F1
#
_entry.id   AF-A0A423PRR6-F1
#
_cell.length_a   1.000
_cell.length_b   1.000
_cell.length_c   1.000
_cell.angle_alpha   90.00
_cell.angle_beta   90.00
_cell.angle_gamma   90.00
#
_symmetry.space_group_name_H-M   'P 1'
#
loop_
_entity.id
_entity.type
_entity.pdbx_description
1 polymer ?
#
loop_
_entity_poly.entity_id
_entity_poly.type
_entity_poly.pdbx_seq_one_letter_code
_entity_poly.pdbx_strand_id
1 'polypeptide(L)'
;MTYRHLMAAALLCLCSAPLTAAVPSPTPNDDGTYAFEEPMFYLTWLKQQSDYDYAANKTELAKAFFWNRYTQNRNNEFSLQGVLEDAAAKVEAAVDAWPEEIVFRIRTGASFGEYDFDKQQFAFDPIEEGAYYPISLGRRLYNPNSWTSQAGYALTIADAVDIDGLPVAREDAQTMIESRTSRSGRIDRSVVIVYTIKVLSAGTTQVGYGNNTVKELKGRITSAKAYAVGDRQRVSDDTLLASWPADS
;
A
#
# COMPACT_ATOMS: atom_id res chain seq x y z
N MET A 1 -1.24 75.27 -16.25
CA MET A 1 -2.33 74.58 -15.50
C MET A 1 -3.16 73.87 -16.56
N THR A 2 -3.21 72.55 -16.72
CA THR A 2 -3.29 71.43 -15.76
C THR A 2 -2.87 70.15 -16.49
N TYR A 3 -1.96 69.35 -15.92
CA TYR A 3 -1.69 67.98 -16.37
C TYR A 3 -2.58 67.01 -15.58
N ARG A 4 -3.47 66.29 -16.29
CA ARG A 4 -4.26 65.17 -15.74
C ARG A 4 -3.38 63.92 -15.74
N HIS A 5 -3.04 63.39 -14.57
CA HIS A 5 -2.48 62.05 -14.43
C HIS A 5 -3.60 61.00 -14.49
N LEU A 6 -3.59 60.20 -15.55
CA LEU A 6 -4.26 58.90 -15.62
C LEU A 6 -3.35 57.87 -14.94
N MET A 7 -3.67 57.48 -13.71
CA MET A 7 -3.14 56.25 -13.13
C MET A 7 -3.98 55.09 -13.63
N ALA A 8 -3.46 54.36 -14.62
CA ALA A 8 -3.94 53.03 -14.94
C ALA A 8 -3.47 52.09 -13.83
N ALA A 9 -4.41 51.65 -12.98
CA ALA A 9 -4.18 50.58 -12.03
C ALA A 9 -3.96 49.28 -12.83
N ALA A 10 -2.70 48.90 -13.02
CA ALA A 10 -2.34 47.57 -13.48
C ALA A 10 -2.68 46.59 -12.34
N LEU A 11 -3.87 45.99 -12.42
CA LEU A 11 -4.23 44.83 -11.63
C LEU A 11 -3.28 43.70 -12.07
N LEU A 12 -2.19 43.50 -11.32
CA LEU A 12 -1.37 42.30 -11.44
C LEU A 12 -2.24 41.13 -10.97
N CYS A 13 -2.90 40.49 -11.93
CA CYS A 13 -3.48 39.17 -11.75
C CYS A 13 -2.30 38.20 -11.60
N LEU A 14 -1.87 37.99 -10.35
CA LEU A 14 -0.97 36.90 -9.98
C LEU A 14 -1.72 35.59 -10.23
N CYS A 15 -1.77 35.15 -11.48
CA CYS A 15 -2.09 33.78 -11.84
C CYS A 15 -1.03 32.89 -11.20
N SER A 16 -1.30 32.48 -9.97
CA SER A 16 -0.57 31.40 -9.32
C SER A 16 -0.77 30.20 -10.24
N ALA A 17 0.29 29.75 -10.92
CA ALA A 17 0.23 28.56 -11.73
C ALA A 17 -0.39 27.44 -10.87
N PRO A 18 -1.45 26.76 -11.32
CA PRO A 18 -2.03 25.69 -10.53
C PRO A 18 -0.92 24.66 -10.33
N LEU A 19 -0.53 24.44 -9.07
CA LEU A 19 0.21 23.24 -8.70
C LEU A 19 -0.71 22.06 -9.06
N THR A 20 -0.54 21.53 -10.26
CA THR A 20 -1.21 20.34 -10.76
C THR A 20 -0.59 19.13 -10.09
N ALA A 21 -0.80 19.01 -8.77
CA ALA A 21 -0.73 17.71 -8.15
C ALA A 21 -1.75 16.82 -8.89
N ALA A 22 -1.25 15.75 -9.49
CA ALA A 22 -2.07 14.67 -10.03
C ALA A 22 -2.34 13.67 -8.91
N VAL A 23 -3.45 12.94 -9.00
CA VAL A 23 -3.58 11.68 -8.25
C VAL A 23 -2.42 10.79 -8.70
N PRO A 24 -1.69 10.12 -7.79
CA PRO A 24 -0.68 9.16 -8.18
C PRO A 24 -1.27 8.18 -9.19
N SER A 25 -0.78 8.21 -10.43
CA SER A 25 -1.19 7.24 -11.45
C SER A 25 -0.44 5.95 -11.16
N PRO A 26 -1.15 4.83 -10.97
CA PRO A 26 -0.49 3.56 -10.73
C PRO A 26 0.31 3.16 -11.96
N THR A 27 1.62 3.01 -11.82
CA THR A 27 2.38 2.28 -12.82
C THR A 27 2.47 0.84 -12.32
N PRO A 28 1.93 -0.15 -13.04
CA PRO A 28 2.16 -1.54 -12.67
C PRO A 28 3.66 -1.82 -12.71
N ASN A 29 4.11 -2.73 -11.86
CA ASN A 29 5.42 -3.34 -11.99
C ASN A 29 5.52 -4.09 -13.33
N ASP A 30 6.74 -4.46 -13.74
CA ASP A 30 6.97 -5.20 -14.99
C ASP A 30 6.20 -6.53 -15.06
N ASP A 31 5.82 -7.10 -13.92
CA ASP A 31 5.03 -8.32 -13.78
C ASP A 31 3.50 -8.08 -13.75
N GLY A 32 3.05 -6.84 -13.99
CA GLY A 32 1.64 -6.45 -13.98
C GLY A 32 1.04 -6.25 -12.59
N THR A 33 1.80 -6.47 -11.51
CA THR A 33 1.33 -6.24 -10.13
C THR A 33 1.46 -4.78 -9.71
N TYR A 34 0.70 -4.36 -8.70
CA TYR A 34 0.81 -3.04 -8.11
C TYR A 34 1.49 -3.11 -6.74
N ALA A 35 2.28 -2.08 -6.41
CA ALA A 35 2.79 -1.93 -5.04
C ALA A 35 1.63 -1.75 -4.06
N PHE A 36 1.71 -2.40 -2.90
CA PHE A 36 0.73 -2.25 -1.84
C PHE A 36 0.99 -0.97 -1.03
N GLU A 37 0.54 0.15 -1.60
CA GLU A 37 0.65 1.49 -1.02
C GLU A 37 -0.74 2.12 -0.80
N GLU A 38 -0.81 3.07 0.14
CA GLU A 38 -2.08 3.69 0.55
C GLU A 38 -2.92 4.26 -0.61
N PRO A 39 -2.38 5.08 -1.54
CA PRO A 39 -3.20 5.64 -2.61
C PRO A 39 -3.77 4.54 -3.53
N MET A 40 -3.00 3.47 -3.75
CA MET A 40 -3.40 2.34 -4.59
C MET A 40 -4.48 1.50 -3.90
N PHE A 41 -4.31 1.27 -2.59
CA PHE A 41 -5.35 0.65 -1.76
C PHE A 41 -6.64 1.45 -1.84
N TYR A 42 -6.57 2.77 -1.64
CA TYR A 42 -7.78 3.59 -1.55
C TYR A 42 -8.50 3.68 -2.90
N LEU A 43 -7.77 3.84 -4.01
CA LEU A 43 -8.38 3.77 -5.35
C LEU A 43 -9.03 2.41 -5.61
N THR A 44 -8.39 1.31 -5.19
CA THR A 44 -8.97 -0.03 -5.31
C THR A 44 -10.23 -0.20 -4.47
N TRP A 45 -10.25 0.35 -3.26
CA TRP A 45 -11.44 0.34 -2.42
C TRP A 45 -12.58 1.16 -3.04
N LEU A 46 -12.29 2.37 -3.53
CA LEU A 46 -13.27 3.25 -4.20
C LEU A 46 -13.85 2.62 -5.46
N LYS A 47 -13.02 1.96 -6.28
CA LYS A 47 -13.44 1.24 -7.49
C LYS A 47 -14.53 0.20 -7.21
N GLN A 48 -14.51 -0.39 -6.01
CA GLN A 48 -15.48 -1.39 -5.57
C GLN A 48 -16.72 -0.79 -4.90
N GLN A 49 -16.78 0.54 -4.69
CA GLN A 49 -17.93 1.24 -4.13
C GLN A 49 -18.74 1.91 -5.26
N SER A 50 -19.71 1.18 -5.82
CA SER A 50 -20.51 1.67 -6.96
C SER A 50 -21.41 2.88 -6.63
N ASP A 51 -21.68 3.14 -5.36
CA ASP A 51 -22.52 4.20 -4.85
C ASP A 51 -21.73 5.31 -4.14
N TYR A 52 -20.40 5.36 -4.31
CA TYR A 52 -19.58 6.37 -3.65
C TYR A 52 -19.86 7.78 -4.16
N ASP A 53 -20.31 8.66 -3.26
CA ASP A 53 -20.56 10.07 -3.56
C ASP A 53 -19.27 10.90 -3.45
N TYR A 54 -18.58 11.10 -4.58
CA TYR A 54 -17.36 11.91 -4.66
C TYR A 54 -17.58 13.36 -4.24
N ALA A 55 -18.74 13.94 -4.54
CA ALA A 55 -19.05 15.33 -4.23
C ALA A 55 -19.25 15.54 -2.73
N ALA A 56 -19.97 14.63 -2.06
CA ALA A 56 -20.14 14.64 -0.61
C ALA A 56 -18.82 14.40 0.14
N ASN A 57 -17.93 13.58 -0.42
CA ASN A 57 -16.68 13.18 0.23
C ASN A 57 -15.43 13.96 -0.22
N LYS A 58 -15.60 15.04 -0.99
CA LYS A 58 -14.49 15.85 -1.55
C LYS A 58 -13.42 16.30 -0.54
N THR A 59 -13.81 16.55 0.71
CA THR A 59 -12.86 16.91 1.79
C THR A 59 -11.97 15.73 2.17
N GLU A 60 -12.51 14.52 2.25
CA GLU A 60 -11.73 13.31 2.53
C GLU A 60 -10.75 13.02 1.39
N LEU A 61 -11.24 13.10 0.14
CA LEU A 61 -10.44 12.91 -1.05
C LEU A 61 -9.28 13.90 -1.14
N ALA A 62 -9.53 15.18 -0.85
CA ALA A 62 -8.48 16.20 -0.82
C ALA A 62 -7.43 15.94 0.27
N LYS A 63 -7.82 15.42 1.43
CA LYS A 63 -6.88 15.04 2.51
C LYS A 63 -6.03 13.84 2.10
N ALA A 64 -6.64 12.82 1.50
CA ALA A 64 -5.97 11.58 1.12
C ALA A 64 -4.96 11.77 -0.03
N PHE A 65 -5.38 12.43 -1.11
CA PHE A 65 -4.57 12.50 -2.34
C PHE A 65 -3.86 13.85 -2.54
N PHE A 66 -4.32 14.92 -1.87
CA PHE A 66 -3.86 16.29 -2.12
C PHE A 66 -3.50 17.05 -0.83
N TRP A 67 -2.96 16.35 0.18
CA TRP A 67 -2.71 16.88 1.53
C TRP A 67 -2.05 18.27 1.57
N ASN A 68 -1.02 18.50 0.74
CA ASN A 68 -0.29 19.77 0.72
C ASN A 68 -1.19 20.93 0.27
N ARG A 69 -1.96 20.73 -0.81
CA ARG A 69 -2.89 21.75 -1.33
C ARG A 69 -4.05 21.96 -0.37
N TYR A 70 -4.59 20.89 0.20
CA TYR A 70 -5.59 20.99 1.27
C TYR A 70 -5.06 21.83 2.44
N THR A 71 -3.89 21.49 2.97
CA THR A 71 -3.30 22.16 4.14
C THR A 71 -2.99 23.63 3.90
N GLN A 72 -2.52 23.99 2.71
CA GLN A 72 -2.24 25.39 2.34
C GLN A 72 -3.52 26.23 2.27
N ASN A 73 -4.66 25.63 1.90
CA ASN A 73 -5.91 26.35 1.64
C ASN A 73 -6.97 26.17 2.74
N ARG A 74 -6.80 25.25 3.70
CA ARG A 74 -7.84 24.86 4.66
C ARG A 74 -8.43 25.99 5.52
N ASN A 75 -7.71 27.11 5.65
CA ASN A 75 -8.13 28.27 6.43
C ASN A 75 -8.73 29.40 5.57
N ASN A 76 -8.93 29.18 4.27
CA ASN A 76 -9.54 30.13 3.33
C ASN A 76 -10.61 29.39 2.51
N GLU A 77 -11.89 29.55 2.86
CA GLU A 77 -12.98 28.81 2.20
C GLU A 77 -13.04 29.03 0.67
N PHE A 78 -12.69 30.22 0.18
CA PHE A 78 -12.76 30.55 -1.24
C PHE A 78 -11.67 29.82 -2.04
N SER A 79 -10.45 29.74 -1.50
CA SER A 79 -9.38 29.00 -2.17
C SER A 79 -9.47 27.49 -1.92
N LEU A 80 -10.07 27.07 -0.80
CA LEU A 80 -10.30 25.66 -0.49
C LEU A 80 -11.32 25.02 -1.43
N GLN A 81 -12.41 25.71 -1.75
CA GLN A 81 -13.49 25.14 -2.57
C GLN A 81 -12.96 24.55 -3.89
N GLY A 82 -12.14 25.31 -4.63
CA GLY A 82 -11.55 24.83 -5.89
C GLY A 82 -10.58 23.66 -5.70
N VAL A 83 -9.90 23.55 -4.55
CA VAL A 83 -9.07 22.38 -4.22
C VAL A 83 -9.94 21.15 -4.00
N LEU A 84 -11.10 21.30 -3.34
CA LEU A 84 -11.99 20.19 -3.05
C LEU A 84 -12.67 19.66 -4.34
N GLU A 85 -13.17 20.55 -5.18
CA GLU A 85 -13.80 20.20 -6.46
C GLU A 85 -12.79 19.52 -7.41
N ASP A 86 -11.60 20.09 -7.54
CA ASP A 86 -10.52 19.50 -8.33
C ASP A 86 -10.07 18.13 -7.78
N ALA A 87 -10.05 17.97 -6.45
CA ALA A 87 -9.73 16.68 -5.85
C ALA A 87 -10.78 15.62 -6.15
N ALA A 88 -12.07 15.94 -6.01
CA ALA A 88 -13.15 15.00 -6.32
C ALA A 88 -13.10 14.56 -7.78
N ALA A 89 -13.05 15.52 -8.72
CA ALA A 89 -13.02 15.23 -10.16
C ALA A 89 -11.79 14.40 -10.56
N LYS A 90 -10.60 14.70 -10.02
CA LYS A 90 -9.39 13.95 -10.34
C LYS A 90 -9.36 12.55 -9.75
N VAL A 91 -9.91 12.36 -8.55
CA VAL A 91 -9.99 11.02 -7.94
C VAL A 91 -11.04 10.18 -8.66
N GLU A 92 -12.20 10.73 -8.97
CA GLU A 92 -13.23 10.05 -9.78
C GLU A 92 -12.65 9.58 -11.12
N ALA A 93 -11.98 10.47 -11.86
CA ALA A 93 -11.31 10.10 -13.10
C ALA A 93 -10.20 9.05 -12.92
N ALA A 94 -9.49 9.07 -11.79
CA ALA A 94 -8.47 8.06 -11.48
C ALA A 94 -9.09 6.70 -11.15
N VAL A 95 -10.26 6.67 -10.49
CA VAL A 95 -11.02 5.44 -10.23
C VAL A 95 -11.60 4.88 -11.53
N ASP A 96 -12.11 5.72 -12.42
CA ASP A 96 -12.62 5.28 -13.72
C ASP A 96 -11.53 4.62 -14.57
N ALA A 97 -10.33 5.21 -14.57
CA ALA A 97 -9.16 4.66 -15.23
C ALA A 97 -8.51 3.48 -14.48
N TRP A 98 -8.94 3.19 -13.25
CA TRP A 98 -8.38 2.13 -12.43
C TRP A 98 -8.84 0.75 -12.95
N PRO A 99 -7.93 -0.24 -13.07
CA PRO A 99 -8.28 -1.57 -13.55
C PRO A 99 -9.36 -2.23 -12.68
N GLU A 100 -10.21 -3.04 -13.31
CA GLU A 100 -11.23 -3.84 -12.61
C GLU A 100 -10.59 -4.93 -11.74
N GLU A 101 -9.55 -5.59 -12.26
CA GLU A 101 -8.81 -6.62 -11.56
C GLU A 101 -7.47 -6.08 -11.06
N ILE A 102 -7.29 -6.09 -9.74
CA ILE A 102 -6.09 -5.57 -9.08
C ILE A 102 -5.36 -6.71 -8.37
N VAL A 103 -4.07 -6.77 -8.65
CA VAL A 103 -3.14 -7.71 -8.04
C VAL A 103 -2.06 -6.92 -7.33
N PHE A 104 -2.02 -7.02 -6.01
CA PHE A 104 -1.00 -6.38 -5.18
C PHE A 104 0.20 -7.27 -4.96
N ARG A 105 1.38 -6.65 -4.84
CA ARG A 105 2.60 -7.26 -4.34
C ARG A 105 2.86 -6.79 -2.92
N ILE A 106 2.85 -7.70 -1.95
CA ILE A 106 3.17 -7.42 -0.55
C ILE A 106 4.50 -8.07 -0.19
N ARG A 107 5.34 -7.34 0.54
CA ARG A 107 6.61 -7.85 1.07
C ARG A 107 6.50 -7.97 2.59
N THR A 108 6.79 -9.15 3.12
CA THR A 108 6.81 -9.40 4.56
C THR A 108 8.15 -10.02 4.96
N GLY A 109 8.63 -9.71 6.17
CA GLY A 109 9.73 -10.45 6.78
C GLY A 109 9.19 -11.71 7.43
N ALA A 110 9.92 -12.82 7.27
CA ALA A 110 9.62 -14.09 7.94
C ALA A 110 10.93 -14.77 8.38
N SER A 111 10.81 -15.93 9.03
CA SER A 111 11.95 -16.76 9.38
C SER A 111 11.62 -18.22 9.14
N PHE A 112 12.57 -18.97 8.59
CA PHE A 112 12.41 -20.41 8.45
C PHE A 112 12.87 -21.13 9.73
N GLY A 113 12.36 -22.34 9.92
CA GLY A 113 12.60 -23.22 11.05
C GLY A 113 13.75 -24.19 10.80
N GLU A 114 13.66 -25.37 11.42
CA GLU A 114 14.65 -26.44 11.24
C GLU A 114 14.49 -27.13 9.89
N TYR A 115 15.57 -27.74 9.41
CA TYR A 115 15.53 -28.51 8.18
C TYR A 115 14.93 -29.89 8.44
N ASP A 116 13.87 -30.21 7.72
CA ASP A 116 13.29 -31.55 7.64
C ASP A 116 14.04 -32.33 6.56
N PHE A 117 14.84 -33.32 6.99
CA PHE A 117 15.65 -34.13 6.08
C PHE A 117 14.83 -35.09 5.24
N ASP A 118 13.65 -35.50 5.71
CA ASP A 118 12.77 -36.43 5.00
C ASP A 118 12.00 -35.68 3.91
N LYS A 119 11.54 -34.46 4.21
CA LYS A 119 10.83 -33.59 3.26
C LYS A 119 11.75 -32.73 2.38
N GLN A 120 13.03 -32.63 2.72
CA GLN A 120 14.01 -31.76 2.06
C GLN A 120 13.60 -30.28 2.00
N GLN A 121 13.14 -29.76 3.14
CA GLN A 121 12.66 -28.38 3.25
C GLN A 121 12.96 -27.82 4.64
N PHE A 122 13.06 -26.50 4.77
CA PHE A 122 12.97 -25.88 6.10
C PHE A 122 11.50 -25.78 6.53
N ALA A 123 11.21 -26.01 7.81
CA ALA A 123 9.91 -25.67 8.36
C ALA A 123 9.61 -24.18 8.13
N PHE A 124 8.37 -23.84 7.84
CA PHE A 124 7.97 -22.46 7.55
C PHE A 124 6.52 -22.29 7.97
N ASP A 125 6.23 -21.24 8.73
CA ASP A 125 4.86 -20.91 9.13
C ASP A 125 4.23 -20.03 8.05
N PRO A 126 3.22 -20.53 7.31
CA PRO A 126 2.61 -19.77 6.22
C PRO A 126 1.76 -18.60 6.73
N ILE A 127 1.38 -17.70 5.81
CA ILE A 127 0.28 -16.77 6.09
C ILE A 127 -1.02 -17.57 6.04
N GLU A 128 -1.74 -17.59 7.16
CA GLU A 128 -3.04 -18.23 7.24
C GLU A 128 -4.18 -17.33 6.76
N GLU A 129 -5.31 -17.94 6.41
CA GLU A 129 -6.57 -17.23 6.27
C GLU A 129 -6.88 -16.42 7.53
N GLY A 130 -7.37 -15.19 7.36
CA GLY A 130 -7.62 -14.25 8.45
C GLY A 130 -6.39 -13.40 8.82
N ALA A 131 -5.23 -13.63 8.23
CA ALA A 131 -4.09 -12.74 8.41
C ALA A 131 -4.43 -11.30 8.03
N TYR A 132 -4.07 -10.38 8.91
CA TYR A 132 -4.48 -8.98 8.87
C TYR A 132 -3.28 -8.06 8.68
N TYR A 133 -3.28 -7.31 7.59
CA TYR A 133 -2.24 -6.35 7.22
C TYR A 133 -2.78 -4.92 7.36
N PRO A 134 -2.56 -4.26 8.51
CA PRO A 134 -2.92 -2.86 8.66
C PRO A 134 -2.01 -2.00 7.80
N ILE A 135 -2.60 -1.13 6.98
CA ILE A 135 -1.85 -0.06 6.34
C ILE A 135 -1.89 1.13 7.29
N SER A 136 -0.79 1.31 8.03
CA SER A 136 -0.60 2.55 8.76
C SER A 136 -0.29 3.65 7.76
N LEU A 137 -1.13 4.68 7.77
CA LEU A 137 -0.91 5.95 7.09
C LEU A 137 0.52 6.44 7.36
N GLY A 138 1.37 6.31 6.36
CA GLY A 138 2.73 6.82 6.39
C GLY A 138 2.69 8.34 6.45
N ARG A 139 2.70 8.88 7.68
CA ARG A 139 2.74 10.31 8.07
C ARG A 139 1.38 11.00 8.19
N ARG A 140 1.03 11.29 9.46
CA ARG A 140 0.24 12.47 9.89
C ARG A 140 -1.21 12.59 9.36
N LEU A 141 -2.08 11.63 9.68
CA LEU A 141 -3.37 12.04 10.26
C LEU A 141 -3.13 12.32 11.75
N TYR A 142 -2.74 13.56 12.05
CA TYR A 142 -2.31 14.01 13.36
C TYR A 142 -3.52 14.18 14.30
N ASN A 143 -3.72 13.26 15.24
CA ASN A 143 -4.38 13.52 16.52
C ASN A 143 -3.47 13.02 17.66
N PRO A 144 -2.73 13.89 18.36
CA PRO A 144 -1.71 13.49 19.33
C PRO A 144 -2.27 12.94 20.67
N ASN A 145 -3.60 12.83 20.83
CA ASN A 145 -4.21 12.40 22.11
C ASN A 145 -5.00 11.08 22.08
N SER A 146 -4.98 10.29 21.00
CA SER A 146 -5.68 8.99 21.00
C SER A 146 -4.70 7.82 20.96
N TRP A 147 -4.69 7.02 22.02
CA TRP A 147 -4.05 5.69 22.11
C TRP A 147 -4.69 4.63 21.18
N THR A 148 -5.48 5.07 20.20
CA THR A 148 -6.24 4.27 19.24
C THR A 148 -5.97 4.74 17.82
N SER A 149 -4.69 4.89 17.41
CA SER A 149 -4.33 5.12 16.01
C SER A 149 -4.70 3.90 15.17
N GLN A 150 -6.00 3.78 14.89
CA GLN A 150 -6.64 2.75 14.11
C GLN A 150 -6.15 2.90 12.68
N ALA A 151 -5.68 1.80 12.10
CA ALA A 151 -5.39 1.76 10.67
C ALA A 151 -6.69 2.11 9.93
N GLY A 152 -6.72 3.21 9.18
CA GLY A 152 -7.91 3.57 8.37
C GLY A 152 -8.16 2.58 7.23
N TYR A 153 -7.18 1.71 6.97
CA TYR A 153 -7.14 0.77 5.86
C TYR A 153 -6.56 -0.56 6.31
N ALA A 154 -7.11 -1.66 5.83
CA ALA A 154 -6.58 -2.99 6.08
C ALA A 154 -6.80 -3.96 4.92
N LEU A 155 -5.85 -4.87 4.75
CA LEU A 155 -6.04 -6.05 3.92
C LEU A 155 -6.17 -7.29 4.82
N THR A 156 -7.25 -8.04 4.61
CA THR A 156 -7.45 -9.35 5.21
C THR A 156 -7.28 -10.43 4.15
N ILE A 157 -6.50 -11.45 4.47
CA ILE A 157 -6.37 -12.63 3.59
C ILE A 157 -7.61 -13.49 3.79
N ALA A 158 -8.42 -13.60 2.75
CA ALA A 158 -9.64 -14.41 2.75
C ALA A 158 -9.41 -15.81 2.17
N ASP A 159 -8.29 -16.02 1.50
CA ASP A 159 -7.90 -17.29 0.91
C ASP A 159 -6.38 -17.29 0.71
N ALA A 160 -5.72 -18.37 1.16
CA ALA A 160 -4.28 -18.48 1.15
C ALA A 160 -3.86 -19.78 0.44
N VAL A 161 -2.86 -19.68 -0.44
CA VAL A 161 -2.17 -20.86 -0.98
C VAL A 161 -1.49 -21.58 0.17
N ASP A 162 -1.59 -22.92 0.18
CA ASP A 162 -0.88 -23.75 1.14
C ASP A 162 0.64 -23.67 0.89
N ILE A 163 1.38 -23.14 1.86
CA ILE A 163 2.83 -23.01 1.80
C ILE A 163 3.39 -23.99 2.84
N ASP A 164 3.62 -25.23 2.42
CA ASP A 164 4.27 -26.25 3.25
C ASP A 164 5.79 -26.13 3.16
N GLY A 165 6.39 -25.43 4.12
CA GLY A 165 7.84 -25.32 4.25
C GLY A 165 8.52 -24.50 3.16
N LEU A 166 9.84 -24.34 3.29
CA LEU A 166 10.71 -23.72 2.29
C LEU A 166 11.53 -24.81 1.60
N PRO A 167 11.15 -25.27 0.40
CA PRO A 167 11.82 -26.37 -0.28
C PRO A 167 13.23 -25.94 -0.70
N VAL A 168 14.25 -26.66 -0.23
CA VAL A 168 15.66 -26.40 -0.54
C VAL A 168 16.40 -27.73 -0.54
N ALA A 169 17.10 -28.04 -1.63
CA ALA A 169 17.91 -29.25 -1.72
C ALA A 169 18.96 -29.29 -0.59
N ARG A 170 19.27 -30.48 -0.08
CA ARG A 170 20.13 -30.64 1.10
C ARG A 170 21.48 -29.93 1.01
N GLU A 171 22.13 -29.98 -0.16
CA GLU A 171 23.43 -29.35 -0.41
C GLU A 171 23.33 -27.82 -0.37
N ASP A 172 22.27 -27.27 -0.95
CA ASP A 172 21.97 -25.83 -0.92
C ASP A 172 21.58 -25.37 0.48
N ALA A 173 20.81 -26.19 1.21
CA ALA A 173 20.41 -25.93 2.58
C ALA A 173 21.63 -25.84 3.50
N GLN A 174 22.60 -26.75 3.35
CA GLN A 174 23.86 -26.70 4.09
C GLN A 174 24.63 -25.41 3.77
N THR A 175 24.79 -25.07 2.48
CA THR A 175 25.47 -23.85 2.04
C THR A 175 24.79 -22.59 2.60
N MET A 176 23.45 -22.58 2.59
CA MET A 176 22.63 -21.50 3.14
C MET A 176 22.81 -21.34 4.65
N ILE A 177 22.86 -22.43 5.41
CA ILE A 177 23.07 -22.38 6.86
C ILE A 177 24.50 -21.92 7.18
N GLU A 178 25.51 -22.47 6.52
CA GLU A 178 26.91 -22.13 6.76
C GLU A 178 27.20 -20.65 6.48
N SER A 179 26.72 -20.12 5.35
CA SER A 179 26.89 -18.71 4.99
C SER A 179 26.20 -17.73 5.95
N ARG A 180 25.20 -18.21 6.69
CA ARG A 180 24.41 -17.42 7.65
C ARG A 180 24.73 -17.71 9.10
N THR A 181 25.72 -18.56 9.36
CA THR A 181 26.17 -18.88 10.71
C THR A 181 27.23 -17.87 11.15
N SER A 182 26.92 -17.11 12.17
CA SER A 182 27.86 -16.19 12.81
C SER A 182 28.99 -16.94 13.53
N ARG A 183 30.07 -16.22 13.88
CA ARG A 183 31.20 -16.78 14.65
C ARG A 183 30.80 -17.39 16.01
N SER A 184 29.66 -16.98 16.57
CA SER A 184 29.12 -17.54 17.81
C SER A 184 28.20 -18.75 17.60
N GLY A 185 28.03 -19.21 16.37
CA GLY A 185 27.16 -20.34 16.02
C GLY A 185 25.68 -19.97 15.84
N ARG A 186 25.30 -18.68 15.95
CA ARG A 186 23.93 -18.23 15.67
C ARG A 186 23.70 -18.19 14.16
N ILE A 187 22.63 -18.83 13.70
CA ILE A 187 22.19 -18.86 12.30
C ILE A 187 21.17 -17.73 12.06
N ASP A 188 21.38 -16.92 11.03
CA ASP A 188 20.35 -15.99 10.54
C ASP A 188 19.33 -16.74 9.67
N ARG A 189 18.10 -16.87 10.17
CA ARG A 189 17.00 -17.54 9.45
C ARG A 189 16.04 -16.58 8.77
N SER A 190 16.40 -15.30 8.68
CA SER A 190 15.53 -14.28 8.10
C SER A 190 15.37 -14.45 6.59
N VAL A 191 14.14 -14.32 6.12
CA VAL A 191 13.78 -14.30 4.70
C VAL A 191 12.79 -13.18 4.44
N VAL A 192 12.70 -12.72 3.19
CA VAL A 192 11.59 -11.89 2.73
C VAL A 192 10.67 -12.74 1.90
N ILE A 193 9.38 -12.73 2.23
CA ILE A 193 8.36 -13.31 1.36
C ILE A 193 7.67 -12.21 0.59
N VAL A 194 7.50 -12.46 -0.70
CA VAL A 194 6.73 -11.62 -1.60
C VAL A 194 5.46 -12.37 -1.95
N TYR A 195 4.33 -11.85 -1.50
CA TYR A 195 3.01 -12.36 -1.85
C TYR A 195 2.42 -11.57 -3.00
N THR A 196 1.86 -12.29 -3.95
CA THR A 196 0.99 -11.75 -4.99
C THR A 196 -0.45 -11.98 -4.55
N ILE A 197 -1.23 -10.92 -4.47
CA ILE A 197 -2.56 -10.94 -3.84
C ILE A 197 -3.58 -10.35 -4.80
N LYS A 198 -4.53 -11.17 -5.24
CA LYS A 198 -5.69 -10.73 -6.02
C LYS A 198 -6.77 -10.21 -5.08
N VAL A 199 -7.24 -8.99 -5.31
CA VAL A 199 -8.36 -8.42 -4.55
C VAL A 199 -9.66 -9.13 -4.94
N LEU A 200 -10.41 -9.58 -3.94
CA LEU A 200 -11.70 -10.27 -4.11
C LEU A 200 -12.88 -9.34 -3.85
N SER A 201 -12.78 -8.52 -2.81
CA SER A 201 -13.85 -7.60 -2.41
C SER A 201 -13.30 -6.45 -1.56
N ALA A 202 -14.10 -5.40 -1.43
CA ALA A 202 -13.85 -4.28 -0.55
C ALA A 202 -15.06 -4.09 0.39
N GLY A 203 -14.81 -3.58 1.58
CA GLY A 203 -15.86 -3.29 2.55
C GLY A 203 -15.44 -2.24 3.56
N THR A 204 -16.31 -2.00 4.53
CA THR A 204 -16.02 -1.13 5.66
C THR A 204 -16.39 -1.85 6.94
N THR A 205 -15.43 -2.00 7.85
CA THR A 205 -15.61 -2.72 9.12
C THR A 205 -15.53 -1.73 10.27
N GLN A 206 -16.51 -1.73 11.17
CA GLN A 206 -16.47 -0.91 12.38
C GLN A 206 -15.57 -1.58 13.43
N VAL A 207 -14.65 -0.83 14.02
CA VAL A 207 -13.70 -1.33 15.01
C VAL A 207 -13.76 -0.57 16.34
N GLY A 208 -13.90 -1.33 17.43
CA GLY A 208 -13.83 -0.82 18.81
C GLY A 208 -15.06 -0.04 19.27
N TYR A 209 -14.89 0.72 20.36
CA TYR A 209 -15.91 1.63 20.90
C TYR A 209 -15.85 2.98 20.17
N GLY A 210 -16.88 3.31 19.37
CA GLY A 210 -17.03 4.56 18.62
C GLY A 210 -17.45 4.36 17.16
N ASN A 211 -17.55 5.45 16.39
CA ASN A 211 -17.87 5.44 14.94
C ASN A 211 -16.62 5.23 14.07
N ASN A 212 -15.65 4.47 14.55
CA ASN A 212 -14.41 4.26 13.83
C ASN A 212 -14.58 3.14 12.82
N THR A 213 -14.36 3.46 11.56
CA THR A 213 -14.51 2.56 10.43
C THR A 213 -13.16 2.31 9.76
N VAL A 214 -12.88 1.06 9.43
CA VAL A 214 -11.72 0.63 8.66
C VAL A 214 -12.20 0.31 7.25
N LYS A 215 -11.58 0.92 6.25
CA LYS A 215 -11.75 0.51 4.86
C LYS A 215 -10.97 -0.78 4.66
N GLU A 216 -11.63 -1.86 4.29
CA GLU A 216 -11.06 -3.19 4.22
C GLU A 216 -11.04 -3.68 2.78
N LEU A 217 -9.92 -4.29 2.37
CA LEU A 217 -9.86 -5.16 1.20
C LEU A 217 -9.74 -6.60 1.67
N LYS A 218 -10.41 -7.51 0.98
CA LYS A 218 -10.21 -8.95 1.13
C LYS A 218 -9.47 -9.48 -0.08
N GLY A 219 -8.38 -10.18 0.15
CA GLY A 219 -7.52 -10.70 -0.92
C GLY A 219 -7.33 -12.20 -0.86
N ARG A 220 -7.05 -12.80 -2.01
CA ARG A 220 -6.53 -14.16 -2.16
C ARG A 220 -5.05 -14.09 -2.48
N ILE A 221 -4.22 -14.81 -1.73
CA ILE A 221 -2.83 -15.03 -2.14
C ILE A 221 -2.87 -15.92 -3.38
N THR A 222 -2.28 -15.47 -4.48
CA THR A 222 -2.18 -16.23 -5.73
C THR A 222 -0.76 -16.68 -6.03
N SER A 223 0.25 -16.20 -5.32
CA SER A 223 1.56 -16.83 -5.32
C SER A 223 2.39 -16.24 -4.19
N ALA A 224 3.42 -16.98 -3.81
CA ALA A 224 4.44 -16.51 -2.90
C ALA A 224 5.83 -16.78 -3.48
N LYS A 225 6.78 -15.91 -3.18
CA LYS A 225 8.20 -16.09 -3.50
C LYS A 225 9.03 -15.75 -2.28
N ALA A 226 9.89 -16.68 -1.86
CA ALA A 226 10.80 -16.47 -0.75
C ALA A 226 12.18 -16.04 -1.27
N TYR A 227 12.75 -15.03 -0.62
CA TYR A 227 14.06 -14.49 -0.97
C TYR A 227 14.98 -14.48 0.25
N ALA A 228 16.26 -14.70 0.01
CA ALA A 228 17.28 -14.45 1.01
C ALA A 228 17.34 -12.96 1.36
N VAL A 229 17.49 -12.65 2.65
CA VAL A 229 17.81 -11.29 3.08
C VAL A 229 19.32 -11.11 2.91
N GLY A 230 19.75 -10.29 1.95
CA GLY A 230 21.17 -9.90 1.84
C GLY A 230 21.57 -8.88 2.93
N ASP A 231 22.88 -8.59 3.05
CA ASP A 231 23.54 -7.71 4.05
C ASP A 231 22.97 -6.27 4.20
N ARG A 232 21.96 -5.89 3.41
CA ARG A 232 21.33 -4.57 3.43
C ARG A 232 19.80 -4.58 3.34
N GLN A 233 19.14 -5.69 3.66
CA GLN A 233 17.68 -5.84 3.54
C GLN A 233 17.12 -5.49 2.14
N ARG A 234 17.96 -5.55 1.11
CA ARG A 234 17.53 -5.41 -0.29
C ARG A 234 17.28 -6.80 -0.83
N VAL A 235 16.05 -7.04 -1.28
CA VAL A 235 15.68 -8.20 -2.09
C VAL A 235 16.27 -7.99 -3.48
N SER A 236 17.20 -8.83 -3.92
CA SER A 236 17.56 -8.96 -5.33
C SER A 236 16.86 -10.19 -5.89
N ASP A 237 16.30 -10.08 -7.10
CA ASP A 237 15.59 -11.20 -7.72
C ASP A 237 16.50 -12.43 -7.94
N ASP A 238 17.82 -12.23 -7.97
CA ASP A 238 18.86 -13.29 -8.01
C ASP A 238 18.97 -14.15 -6.73
N THR A 239 18.14 -13.91 -5.72
CA THR A 239 18.17 -14.63 -4.42
C THR A 239 16.88 -15.39 -4.11
N LEU A 240 16.12 -15.74 -5.15
CA LEU A 240 14.93 -16.56 -5.03
C LEU A 240 15.29 -17.93 -4.43
N LEU A 241 14.70 -18.25 -3.29
CA LEU A 241 14.87 -19.52 -2.57
C LEU A 241 13.79 -20.52 -2.96
N ALA A 242 12.55 -20.07 -3.07
CA ALA A 242 11.41 -20.90 -3.46
C ALA A 242 10.29 -20.05 -4.04
N SER A 243 9.42 -20.70 -4.81
CA SER A 243 8.20 -20.10 -5.35
C SER A 243 7.05 -21.08 -5.23
N TRP A 244 5.91 -20.60 -4.75
CA TRP A 244 4.66 -21.33 -4.70
C TRP A 244 3.72 -20.70 -5.75
N PRO A 245 3.32 -21.47 -6.78
CA PRO A 245 2.42 -20.97 -7.81
C PRO A 245 1.02 -20.71 -7.25
N ALA A 246 0.18 -19.99 -8.00
CA ALA A 246 -1.26 -20.10 -7.83
C ALA A 246 -1.61 -21.55 -8.10
N ASP A 247 -2.41 -22.18 -7.26
CA ASP A 247 -2.88 -23.54 -7.53
C ASP A 247 -3.33 -23.69 -8.99
N SER A 248 -2.82 -24.76 -9.60
CA SER A 248 -3.15 -25.28 -10.94
C SER A 248 -4.59 -25.78 -11.02
#